data_AF-A0A850WLD9-F1
#
_entry.id   AF-A0A850WLD9-F1
#
_cell.length_a   1.000
_cell.length_b   1.000
_cell.length_c   1.000
_cell.angle_alpha   90.00
_cell.angle_beta   90.00
_cell.angle_gamma   90.00
#
_symmetry.space_group_name_H-M   'P 1'
#
loop_
_entity.id
_entity.type
_entity.pdbx_description
1 polymer ?
#
loop_
_entity_poly.entity_id
_entity_poly.type
_entity_poly.pdbx_seq_one_letter_code
_entity_poly.pdbx_strand_id
1 'polypeptide(L)'
;SGVTVCVLTLASVQPGSVGDTLLLTRLEKGTTPVNIRIPTALNNAPLCSVLSDFDAIQKEQKEANSCTDKQEWWQCRSELDRRMKSLIETLEMQVLGCWRGALIPTGPEPGLAEEAACLQPQLRQCGWRDS
;
A
#
# COMPACT_ATOMS: atom_id res chain seq x y z
N SER A 1 20.34 -15.56 -0.05
CA SER A 1 18.98 -15.01 0.11
C SER A 1 19.00 -13.90 1.12
N GLY A 2 18.57 -12.70 0.73
CA GLY A 2 18.54 -11.51 1.60
C GLY A 2 17.12 -11.17 2.03
N VAL A 3 16.98 -10.52 3.18
CA VAL A 3 15.73 -9.92 3.63
C VAL A 3 15.54 -8.59 2.88
N THR A 4 14.34 -8.37 2.34
CA THR A 4 13.90 -7.05 1.84
C THR A 4 13.11 -6.36 2.95
N VAL A 5 13.43 -5.11 3.26
CA VAL A 5 12.67 -4.31 4.24
C VAL A 5 11.92 -3.22 3.49
N CYS A 6 10.60 -3.19 3.65
CA CYS A 6 9.75 -2.12 3.15
C CYS A 6 9.27 -1.27 4.31
N VAL A 7 9.62 0.02 4.30
CA VAL A 7 9.15 1.00 5.28
C VAL A 7 8.06 1.83 4.64
N LEU A 8 6.88 1.85 5.25
CA LEU A 8 5.73 2.65 4.81
C LEU A 8 5.52 3.76 5.84
N THR A 9 5.61 5.02 5.41
CA THR A 9 5.46 6.19 6.29
C THR A 9 4.44 7.16 5.72
N LEU A 10 3.53 7.64 6.57
CA LEU A 10 2.61 8.71 6.20
C LEU A 10 3.29 10.06 6.37
N ALA A 11 3.35 10.85 5.30
CA ALA A 11 3.93 12.17 5.29
C ALA A 11 2.85 13.24 5.11
N SER A 12 2.91 14.27 5.95
CA SER A 12 2.10 15.47 5.84
C SER A 12 2.95 16.68 5.47
N VAL A 13 2.39 17.56 4.65
CA VAL A 13 3.00 18.86 4.33
C VAL A 13 2.69 19.89 5.44
N GLN A 14 1.64 19.64 6.24
CA GLN A 14 1.20 20.52 7.33
C GLN A 14 1.45 19.85 8.70
N PRO A 15 2.12 20.53 9.65
CA PRO A 15 2.27 20.03 11.01
C PRO A 15 0.90 19.75 11.66
N GLY A 16 0.74 18.55 12.25
CA GLY A 16 -0.48 18.16 12.97
C GLY A 16 -1.62 17.58 12.12
N SER A 17 -1.51 17.58 10.78
CA SER A 17 -2.47 16.91 9.90
C SER A 17 -2.08 15.45 9.67
N VAL A 18 -3.08 14.57 9.60
CA VAL A 18 -2.93 13.25 8.96
C VAL A 18 -2.62 13.54 7.49
N GLY A 19 -1.41 13.23 7.05
CA GLY A 19 -0.98 13.51 5.67
C GLY A 19 -1.66 12.57 4.68
N ASP A 20 -1.63 12.93 3.40
CA ASP A 20 -2.15 12.08 2.31
C ASP A 20 -1.03 11.63 1.35
N THR A 21 0.22 11.71 1.77
CA THR A 21 1.35 11.19 0.99
C THR A 21 1.93 9.97 1.67
N LEU A 22 1.88 8.82 1.00
CA LEU A 22 2.55 7.61 1.44
C LEU A 22 3.98 7.59 0.88
N LEU A 23 4.96 7.47 1.77
CA LEU A 23 6.36 7.22 1.43
C LEU A 23 6.65 5.73 1.60
N LEU A 24 7.05 5.08 0.52
CA LEU A 24 7.51 3.69 0.52
C LEU A 24 9.03 3.68 0.28
N THR A 25 9.78 3.20 1.26
CA THR A 25 11.22 3.00 1.15
C THR A 25 11.53 1.52 1.18
N ARG A 26 12.13 1.01 0.10
CA ARG A 26 12.60 -0.37 -0.02
C ARG A 26 14.10 -0.43 0.21
N LEU A 27 14.51 -1.35 1.09
CA LEU A 27 15.88 -1.55 1.50
C LEU A 27 16.27 -3.02 1.27
N GLU A 28 17.34 -3.21 0.50
CA GLU A 28 17.97 -4.52 0.31
C GLU A 28 19.49 -4.40 0.50
N LYS A 29 20.07 -5.42 1.15
CA LYS A 29 21.51 -5.44 1.46
C LYS A 29 22.34 -5.33 0.17
N GLY A 30 23.22 -4.33 0.11
CA GLY A 30 24.15 -4.14 -1.01
C GLY A 30 23.54 -3.45 -2.23
N THR A 31 22.33 -2.89 -2.10
CA THR A 31 21.66 -2.12 -3.17
C THR A 31 21.38 -0.69 -2.72
N THR A 32 21.19 0.22 -3.67
CA THR A 32 20.73 1.58 -3.39
C THR A 32 19.26 1.56 -2.93
N PRO A 33 18.90 2.22 -1.82
CA PRO A 33 17.51 2.34 -1.38
C PRO A 33 16.60 2.91 -2.47
N VAL A 34 15.44 2.30 -2.66
CA VAL A 34 14.40 2.82 -3.56
C VAL A 34 13.39 3.59 -2.72
N ASN A 35 13.18 4.87 -3.04
CA ASN A 35 12.22 5.74 -2.35
C ASN A 35 11.11 6.13 -3.32
N ILE A 36 9.87 5.83 -2.95
CA ILE A 36 8.67 6.08 -3.75
C ILE A 36 7.76 7.02 -2.96
N ARG A 37 7.33 8.09 -3.61
CA ARG A 37 6.35 9.04 -3.06
C ARG A 37 5.01 8.85 -3.76
N ILE A 38 3.99 8.48 -3.01
CA ILE A 38 2.65 8.18 -3.51
C ILE A 38 1.68 9.24 -2.96
N PRO A 39 1.34 10.29 -3.73
CA PRO A 39 0.33 11.25 -3.33
C PRO A 39 -1.07 10.62 -3.49
N THR A 40 -1.84 10.56 -2.41
CA THR A 40 -3.19 9.96 -2.37
C THR A 40 -4.31 10.99 -2.28
N ALA A 41 -3.99 12.26 -2.02
CA ALA A 41 -4.97 13.34 -1.83
C ALA A 41 -5.90 13.57 -3.03
N LEU A 42 -5.40 13.30 -4.24
CA LEU A 42 -6.14 13.49 -5.49
C LEU A 42 -6.76 12.18 -6.03
N ASN A 43 -6.54 11.06 -5.35
CA ASN A 43 -7.13 9.79 -5.73
C ASN A 43 -8.55 9.69 -5.19
N ASN A 44 -9.34 8.76 -5.74
CA ASN A 44 -10.70 8.47 -5.27
C ASN A 44 -10.75 7.95 -3.83
N ALA A 45 -9.60 7.60 -3.23
CA ALA A 45 -9.46 7.14 -1.86
C ALA A 45 -8.24 7.81 -1.19
N PRO A 46 -8.41 9.00 -0.59
CA PRO A 46 -7.37 9.62 0.24
C PRO A 46 -6.97 8.69 1.39
N LEU A 47 -5.68 8.55 1.65
CA LEU A 47 -5.18 7.62 2.66
C LEU A 47 -5.68 7.98 4.06
N CYS A 48 -5.83 9.27 4.38
CA CYS A 48 -6.41 9.67 5.66
C CYS A 48 -7.84 9.12 5.89
N SER A 49 -8.67 9.10 4.84
CA SER A 49 -10.03 8.54 4.89
C SER A 49 -9.99 7.02 5.08
N VAL A 50 -9.13 6.32 4.33
CA VAL A 50 -8.98 4.87 4.44
C VAL A 50 -8.51 4.47 5.84
N LEU A 51 -7.60 5.23 6.45
CA LEU A 51 -7.17 4.99 7.83
C LEU A 51 -8.27 5.27 8.86
N SER A 52 -9.10 6.29 8.62
CA SER A 52 -10.27 6.58 9.46
C SER A 52 -11.30 5.45 9.42
N ASP A 53 -11.53 4.86 8.24
CA ASP A 53 -12.40 3.69 8.07
C ASP A 53 -11.84 2.47 8.81
N PHE A 54 -10.53 2.27 8.79
CA PHE A 54 -9.86 1.21 9.54
C PHE A 54 -10.08 1.36 11.05
N ASP A 55 -9.88 2.57 11.58
CA ASP A 55 -10.12 2.87 13.01
C ASP A 55 -11.59 2.63 13.39
N ALA A 56 -12.53 3.00 12.53
CA ALA A 56 -13.96 2.73 12.73
C ALA A 56 -14.25 1.22 12.79
N ILE A 57 -13.71 0.43 11.84
CA ILE A 57 -13.83 -1.03 11.86
C ILE A 57 -13.26 -1.62 13.15
N GLN A 58 -12.08 -1.16 13.59
CA GLN A 58 -11.48 -1.65 14.83
C GLN A 58 -12.33 -1.32 16.07
N LYS A 59 -12.90 -0.12 16.12
CA LYS A 59 -13.79 0.29 17.21
C LYS A 59 -15.05 -0.56 17.24
N GLU A 60 -15.72 -0.70 16.11
CA GLU A 60 -16.94 -1.51 16.00
C GLU A 60 -16.68 -3.00 16.29
N GLN A 61 -15.53 -3.54 15.87
CA GLN A 61 -15.13 -4.90 16.23
C GLN A 61 -15.00 -5.09 17.75
N LYS A 62 -14.46 -4.07 18.45
CA LYS A 62 -14.36 -4.11 19.92
C LYS A 62 -15.73 -4.12 20.59
N GLU A 63 -16.68 -3.35 20.06
CA GLU A 63 -18.06 -3.31 20.54
C GLU A 63 -18.78 -4.64 20.25
N ALA A 64 -18.64 -5.18 19.05
CA ALA A 64 -19.22 -6.46 18.65
C ALA A 64 -18.77 -7.64 19.53
N ASN A 65 -17.53 -7.62 20.02
CA ASN A 65 -17.02 -8.64 20.94
C ASN A 65 -17.76 -8.71 22.29
N SER A 66 -18.51 -7.66 22.65
CA SER A 66 -19.35 -7.63 23.86
C SER A 66 -20.81 -8.06 23.61
N CYS A 67 -21.18 -8.33 22.36
CA CYS A 67 -22.54 -8.77 22.01
C CYS A 67 -22.79 -10.21 22.46
N THR A 68 -23.88 -10.42 23.19
CA THR A 68 -24.29 -11.73 23.71
C THR A 68 -25.33 -12.43 22.84
N ASP A 69 -26.03 -11.69 21.98
CA ASP A 69 -26.98 -12.26 21.03
C ASP A 69 -26.21 -12.90 19.85
N LYS A 70 -26.47 -14.18 19.60
CA LYS A 70 -25.73 -14.94 18.58
C LYS A 70 -26.00 -14.44 17.17
N GLN A 71 -27.24 -14.08 16.86
CA GLN A 71 -27.63 -13.66 15.51
C GLN A 71 -27.04 -12.28 15.20
N GLU A 72 -27.20 -11.33 16.11
CA GLU A 72 -26.63 -9.99 15.98
C GLU A 72 -25.10 -10.03 15.93
N TRP A 73 -24.48 -10.88 16.76
CA TRP A 73 -23.03 -11.07 16.74
C TRP A 73 -22.51 -11.56 15.39
N TRP A 74 -23.15 -12.59 14.82
CA TRP A 74 -22.77 -13.10 13.49
C TRP A 74 -22.98 -12.07 12.39
N GLN A 75 -24.12 -11.38 12.38
CA GLN A 75 -24.41 -10.35 11.39
C GLN A 75 -23.40 -9.20 11.45
N CYS A 76 -23.13 -8.67 12.64
CA CYS A 76 -22.16 -7.60 12.85
C CYS A 76 -20.76 -8.01 12.37
N ARG A 77 -20.32 -9.22 12.73
CA ARG A 77 -18.98 -9.71 12.39
C ARG A 77 -18.81 -10.00 10.90
N SER A 78 -19.85 -10.49 10.22
CA SER A 78 -19.86 -10.65 8.77
C SER A 78 -19.78 -9.31 8.03
N GLU A 79 -20.48 -8.28 8.52
CA GLU A 79 -20.40 -6.95 7.93
C GLU A 79 -19.03 -6.29 8.14
N LEU A 80 -18.43 -6.47 9.32
CA LEU A 80 -17.06 -6.01 9.60
C LEU A 80 -16.03 -6.69 8.69
N ASP A 81 -16.15 -8.01 8.48
CA ASP A 81 -15.29 -8.76 7.56
C ASP A 81 -15.41 -8.24 6.12
N ARG A 82 -16.64 -8.01 5.66
CA ARG A 82 -16.91 -7.43 4.33
C ARG A 82 -16.27 -6.06 4.16
N ARG A 83 -16.40 -5.18 5.16
CA ARG A 83 -15.78 -3.84 5.15
C ARG A 83 -14.25 -3.90 5.17
N MET A 84 -13.68 -4.78 5.99
CA MET A 84 -12.24 -4.99 6.06
C MET A 84 -11.67 -5.48 4.72
N LYS A 85 -12.36 -6.42 4.06
CA LYS A 85 -12.00 -6.86 2.71
C LYS A 85 -11.97 -5.69 1.72
N SER A 86 -13.04 -4.90 1.67
CA SER A 86 -13.13 -3.73 0.77
C SER A 86 -12.05 -2.68 1.07
N LEU A 87 -11.69 -2.50 2.35
CA LEU A 87 -10.61 -1.61 2.77
C LEU A 87 -9.25 -2.10 2.26
N ILE A 88 -8.95 -3.40 2.37
CA ILE A 88 -7.71 -3.99 1.87
C ILE A 88 -7.63 -3.86 0.34
N GLU A 89 -8.73 -4.14 -0.37
CA GLU A 89 -8.80 -3.95 -1.82
C GLU A 89 -8.54 -2.48 -2.22
N THR A 90 -9.03 -1.54 -1.42
CA THR A 90 -8.79 -0.10 -1.63
C THR A 90 -7.32 0.26 -1.41
N LEU A 91 -6.71 -0.24 -0.32
CA LEU A 91 -5.28 -0.05 -0.06
C LEU A 91 -4.42 -0.62 -1.20
N GLU A 92 -4.77 -1.79 -1.73
CA GLU A 92 -4.01 -2.41 -2.82
C GLU A 92 -4.20 -1.67 -4.14
N MET A 93 -5.45 -1.41 -4.55
CA MET A 93 -5.75 -0.96 -5.90
C MET A 93 -5.71 0.55 -6.07
N GLN A 94 -6.07 1.32 -5.04
CA GLN A 94 -6.21 2.78 -5.12
C GLN A 94 -5.07 3.53 -4.42
N VAL A 95 -4.59 3.01 -3.28
CA VAL A 95 -3.48 3.64 -2.54
C VAL A 95 -2.14 3.21 -3.11
N LEU A 96 -1.85 1.90 -3.13
CA LEU A 96 -0.60 1.39 -3.70
C LEU A 96 -0.65 1.40 -5.23
N GLY A 97 -1.76 0.95 -5.82
CA GLY A 97 -1.94 0.90 -7.27
C GLY A 97 -0.81 0.15 -7.97
N CYS A 98 -0.15 0.80 -8.92
CA CYS A 98 1.00 0.21 -9.62
C CYS A 98 2.21 -0.06 -8.71
N TRP A 99 2.32 0.64 -7.57
CA TRP A 99 3.44 0.49 -6.65
C TRP A 99 3.34 -0.73 -5.73
N ARG A 100 2.24 -1.49 -5.75
CA ARG A 100 2.14 -2.74 -4.98
C ARG A 100 3.28 -3.73 -5.28
N GLY A 101 3.79 -3.71 -6.51
CA GLY A 101 4.94 -4.54 -6.93
C GLY A 101 6.23 -4.22 -6.16
N ALA A 102 6.37 -3.01 -5.62
CA ALA A 102 7.54 -2.64 -4.82
C ALA A 102 7.59 -3.36 -3.46
N LEU A 103 6.47 -3.93 -2.98
CA LEU A 103 6.41 -4.74 -1.76
C LEU A 103 6.80 -6.20 -1.99
N ILE A 104 6.87 -6.65 -3.25
CA ILE A 104 7.19 -8.03 -3.58
C ILE A 104 8.71 -8.22 -3.51
N PRO A 105 9.22 -9.21 -2.75
CA PRO A 105 10.65 -9.52 -2.69
C PRO A 105 11.21 -9.79 -4.09
N THR A 106 12.44 -9.33 -4.36
CA THR A 106 13.11 -9.61 -5.64
C THR A 106 13.45 -11.09 -5.70
N GLY A 107 12.92 -11.79 -6.70
CA GLY A 107 13.32 -13.16 -7.04
C GLY A 107 14.42 -13.16 -8.11
N PRO A 108 15.33 -14.16 -8.12
CA PRO A 108 16.25 -14.36 -9.23
C PRO A 108 15.46 -14.91 -10.43
N GLU A 109 14.87 -14.01 -11.21
CA GLU A 109 14.24 -14.36 -12.49
C GLU A 109 15.23 -14.00 -13.61
N PRO A 110 15.89 -15.00 -14.24
CA PRO A 110 16.95 -14.76 -15.22
C PRO A 110 16.48 -13.92 -16.42
N GLY A 111 15.21 -14.01 -16.78
CA GLY A 111 14.63 -13.29 -17.93
C GLY A 111 14.36 -11.81 -17.69
N LEU A 112 14.21 -11.36 -16.43
CA LEU A 112 13.84 -9.96 -16.15
C LEU A 112 14.93 -8.97 -16.57
N ALA A 113 16.20 -9.37 -16.46
CA ALA A 113 17.32 -8.53 -16.88
C ALA A 113 17.36 -8.36 -18.41
N GLU A 114 17.08 -9.43 -19.15
CA GLU A 114 17.02 -9.41 -20.62
C GLU A 114 15.81 -8.58 -21.11
N GLU A 115 14.65 -8.77 -20.48
CA GLU A 115 13.45 -7.97 -20.78
C GLU A 115 13.66 -6.49 -20.48
N ALA A 116 14.26 -6.15 -19.32
CA ALA A 116 14.60 -4.77 -18.98
C ALA A 116 15.57 -4.15 -19.99
N ALA A 117 16.58 -4.91 -20.43
CA ALA A 117 17.52 -4.47 -21.46
C ALA A 117 16.84 -4.25 -22.82
N CYS A 118 15.83 -5.06 -23.17
CA CYS A 118 15.04 -4.88 -24.39
C CYS A 118 14.13 -3.64 -24.34
N LEU A 119 13.61 -3.28 -23.16
CA LEU A 119 12.77 -2.09 -22.96
C LEU A 119 13.59 -0.79 -22.95
N GLN A 120 14.84 -0.84 -22.50
CA GLN A 120 15.68 0.35 -22.32
C GLN A 120 15.80 1.24 -23.57
N PRO A 121 16.05 0.73 -24.79
CA PRO A 121 16.10 1.55 -26.00
C PRO A 121 14.77 2.27 -26.29
N GLN A 122 13.63 1.61 -26.06
CA GLN A 122 12.31 2.17 -26.29
C GLN A 122 12.01 3.28 -25.28
N LEU A 123 12.33 3.06 -24.00
CA LEU A 123 12.18 4.07 -22.96
C LEU A 123 13.04 5.31 -23.23
N ARG A 124 14.27 5.12 -23.75
CA ARG A 124 15.14 6.22 -24.17
C ARG A 124 14.55 7.06 -25.31
N GLN A 125 13.88 6.42 -26.28
CA GLN A 125 13.15 7.14 -27.33
C GLN A 125 12.00 7.98 -26.75
N CYS A 126 11.39 7.51 -25.66
CA CYS A 126 10.35 8.23 -24.91
C CYS A 126 10.90 9.26 -23.90
N GLY A 127 12.21 9.54 -23.90
CA GLY A 127 12.83 10.57 -23.06
C GLY A 127 13.28 10.13 -21.67
N TRP A 128 13.19 8.82 -21.36
CA TRP A 128 13.76 8.27 -20.13
C TRP A 128 15.29 8.29 -20.19
N ARG A 129 15.94 8.78 -19.14
CA ARG A 129 17.41 8.75 -19.00
C ARG A 129 17.77 8.05 -17.70
N ASP A 130 18.72 7.12 -17.78
CA ASP A 130 19.42 6.60 -16.60
C ASP A 130 20.08 7.78 -15.89
N SER A 131 19.61 8.11 -14.68
CA SER A 131 20.18 9.14 -13.80
C SER A 131 21.19 8.53 -12.83
#